data_AF-A0A956R6A6-F1
#
_entry.id   AF-A0A956R6A6-F1
#
_cell.length_a   1.000
_cell.length_b   1.000
_cell.length_c   1.000
_cell.angle_alpha   90.00
_cell.angle_beta   90.00
_cell.angle_gamma   90.00
#
_symmetry.space_group_name_H-M   'P 1'
#
loop_
_entity.id
_entity.type
_entity.pdbx_description
1 polymer ?
#
loop_
_entity_poly.entity_id
_entity_poly.type
_entity_poly.pdbx_seq_one_letter_code
_entity_poly.pdbx_strand_id
1 'polypeptide(L)'
;MRCRAYQLPSEVYREIETQILQQLREGDRDQLRYLLADHDLEVELLSGEWRVLFEALPDYYQEVDHAHRVARMAVSPDELAEFVAVLRDPARQEAWRSISFGLAELTDALPADCDLVGVVFTEESDDWLWAEPVSELVAIRPEVFALLEPHLRALMEAGDFAALARLAEDHCEGCVEFSPHQWSELMKQSAERVPELLPVYQQRLSGPEDYTSILEALGHVADPRFQPSLDAWLRVHSGTAQYALYFRDAKLERREIEGSGLIRLSELGIEDAVTQRLPKVSGGVQQAPLARPPRAGKPSGDPEG
;
A
#
# COMPACT_ATOMS: atom_id res chain seq x y z
N MET A 1 -0.66 5.50 -0.02
CA MET A 1 -1.48 6.25 0.95
C MET A 1 -2.82 6.53 0.31
N ARG A 2 -3.89 6.11 0.96
CA ARG A 2 -5.29 6.42 0.64
C ARG A 2 -5.70 7.77 1.24
N CYS A 3 -6.82 8.30 0.78
CA CYS A 3 -7.42 9.51 1.33
C CYS A 3 -8.84 9.22 1.82
N ARG A 4 -9.32 10.03 2.77
CA ARG A 4 -10.69 10.02 3.26
C ARG A 4 -11.34 11.35 2.94
N ALA A 5 -12.52 11.30 2.35
CA ALA A 5 -13.37 12.45 2.09
C ALA A 5 -14.41 12.56 3.20
N TYR A 6 -14.39 13.68 3.91
CA TYR A 6 -15.34 14.02 4.97
C TYR A 6 -16.33 15.04 4.46
N GLN A 7 -17.62 14.75 4.62
CA GLN A 7 -18.69 15.71 4.33
C GLN A 7 -19.09 16.46 5.59
N LEU A 8 -19.12 17.79 5.53
CA LEU A 8 -19.57 18.64 6.62
C LEU A 8 -20.80 19.43 6.19
N PRO A 9 -21.83 19.58 7.05
CA PRO A 9 -22.91 20.53 6.79
C PRO A 9 -22.34 21.93 6.54
N SER A 10 -22.92 22.68 5.60
CA SER A 10 -22.35 23.95 5.15
C SER A 10 -22.28 25.01 6.24
N GLU A 11 -23.23 25.01 7.18
CA GLU A 11 -23.18 25.87 8.37
C GLU A 11 -21.95 25.59 9.23
N VAL A 12 -21.65 24.31 9.46
CA VAL A 12 -20.47 23.88 10.22
C VAL A 12 -19.20 24.21 9.46
N TYR A 13 -19.13 23.84 8.18
CA TYR A 13 -17.97 24.14 7.34
C TYR A 13 -17.62 25.64 7.39
N ARG A 14 -18.61 26.52 7.19
CA ARG A 14 -18.42 27.98 7.22
C ARG A 14 -17.97 28.50 8.59
N GLU A 15 -18.38 27.86 9.69
CA GLU A 15 -17.93 28.21 11.04
C GLU A 15 -16.45 27.91 11.27
N ILE A 16 -15.98 26.77 10.73
CA ILE A 16 -14.61 26.27 10.95
C ILE A 16 -13.69 26.40 9.74
N GLU A 17 -14.13 27.05 8.66
CA GLU A 17 -13.43 27.12 7.36
C GLU A 17 -12.00 27.62 7.50
N THR A 18 -11.79 28.71 8.27
CA THR A 18 -10.45 29.26 8.49
C THR A 18 -9.53 28.25 9.21
N GLN A 19 -10.09 27.45 10.13
CA GLN A 19 -9.34 26.42 10.84
C GLN A 19 -9.03 25.23 9.92
N ILE A 20 -9.99 24.82 9.08
CA ILE A 20 -9.78 23.82 8.03
C ILE A 20 -8.61 24.26 7.14
N LEU A 21 -8.70 25.43 6.49
CA LEU A 21 -7.67 25.90 5.56
C LEU A 21 -6.28 26.03 6.21
N GLN A 22 -6.23 26.51 7.47
CA GLN A 22 -4.99 26.56 8.23
C GLN A 22 -4.41 25.16 8.49
N GLN A 23 -5.26 24.21 8.92
CA GLN A 23 -4.84 22.84 9.24
C GLN A 23 -4.47 22.04 7.98
N LEU A 24 -5.08 22.33 6.84
CA LEU A 24 -4.66 21.74 5.57
C LEU A 24 -3.19 22.08 5.27
N ARG A 25 -2.80 23.35 5.48
CA ARG A 25 -1.47 23.86 5.18
C ARG A 25 -0.40 23.48 6.19
N GLU A 26 -0.70 23.65 7.47
CA GLU A 26 0.30 23.64 8.55
C GLU A 26 -0.04 22.63 9.65
N GLY A 27 -1.20 22.00 9.54
CA GLY A 27 -1.79 21.17 10.58
C GLY A 27 -1.27 19.75 10.62
N ASP A 28 -1.37 19.17 11.81
CA ASP A 28 -1.21 17.74 12.01
C ASP A 28 -2.47 16.99 11.55
N ARG A 29 -2.30 15.80 10.96
CA ARG A 29 -3.39 14.97 10.44
C ARG A 29 -4.41 14.68 11.54
N ASP A 30 -3.96 14.34 12.74
CA ASP A 30 -4.88 13.95 13.82
C ASP A 30 -5.68 15.15 14.34
N GLN A 31 -5.12 16.36 14.29
CA GLN A 31 -5.85 17.60 14.58
C GLN A 31 -6.91 17.88 13.53
N LEU A 32 -6.55 17.78 12.24
CA LEU A 32 -7.51 17.93 11.15
C LEU A 32 -8.61 16.88 11.27
N ARG A 33 -8.27 15.60 11.48
CA ARG A 33 -9.27 14.54 11.67
C ARG A 33 -10.17 14.79 12.88
N TYR A 34 -9.64 15.29 14.00
CA TYR A 34 -10.46 15.63 15.17
C TYR A 34 -11.50 16.72 14.85
N LEU A 35 -11.15 17.70 14.02
CA LEU A 35 -12.09 18.72 13.55
C LEU A 35 -13.19 18.14 12.64
N LEU A 36 -12.89 17.05 11.92
CA LEU A 36 -13.78 16.45 10.92
C LEU A 36 -14.62 15.26 11.45
N ALA A 37 -14.12 14.55 12.46
CA ALA A 37 -14.58 13.22 12.86
C ALA A 37 -16.02 13.15 13.38
N ASP A 38 -16.62 14.29 13.73
CA ASP A 38 -18.00 14.37 14.21
C ASP A 38 -19.04 14.46 13.06
N HIS A 39 -18.63 14.29 11.79
CA HIS A 39 -19.48 14.55 10.63
C HIS A 39 -19.79 13.31 9.76
N ASP A 40 -20.99 13.35 9.17
CA ASP A 40 -21.88 12.20 8.91
C ASP A 40 -21.46 11.20 7.81
N LEU A 41 -20.46 11.50 6.97
CA LEU A 41 -20.03 10.55 5.94
C LEU A 41 -18.53 10.63 5.64
N GLU A 42 -17.87 9.49 5.78
CA GLU A 42 -16.48 9.26 5.42
C GLU A 42 -16.45 8.31 4.21
N VAL A 43 -15.93 8.78 3.08
CA VAL A 43 -15.68 7.95 1.88
C VAL A 43 -14.19 7.73 1.72
N GLU A 44 -13.77 6.47 1.61
CA GLU A 44 -12.37 6.13 1.35
C GLU A 44 -12.08 6.20 -0.15
N LEU A 45 -11.04 6.96 -0.52
CA LEU A 45 -10.47 6.98 -1.86
C LEU A 45 -9.16 6.20 -1.86
N LEU A 46 -9.05 5.21 -2.74
CA LEU A 46 -7.83 4.44 -2.91
C LEU A 46 -6.68 5.32 -3.43
N SER A 47 -5.44 4.84 -3.29
CA SER A 47 -4.23 5.63 -3.59
C SER A 47 -4.20 6.22 -5.01
N GLY A 48 -4.75 5.53 -6.01
CA GLY A 48 -4.88 6.05 -7.38
C GLY A 48 -6.04 7.02 -7.58
N GLU A 49 -7.13 6.86 -6.83
CA GLU A 49 -8.37 7.61 -7.02
C GLU A 49 -8.24 9.07 -6.62
N TRP A 50 -7.68 9.34 -5.44
CA TRP A 50 -7.50 10.72 -5.01
C TRP A 50 -6.49 11.45 -5.91
N ARG A 51 -5.50 10.74 -6.46
CA ARG A 51 -4.47 11.36 -7.33
C ARG A 51 -5.08 11.88 -8.62
N VAL A 52 -5.87 11.06 -9.30
CA VAL A 52 -6.52 11.49 -10.55
C VAL A 52 -7.57 12.57 -10.28
N LEU A 53 -8.22 12.53 -9.12
CA LEU A 53 -9.19 13.54 -8.71
C LEU A 53 -8.52 14.89 -8.46
N PHE A 54 -7.44 14.92 -7.68
CA PHE A 54 -6.72 16.14 -7.32
C PHE A 54 -6.04 16.75 -8.55
N GLU A 55 -5.47 15.92 -9.42
CA GLU A 55 -4.92 16.38 -10.70
C GLU A 55 -5.98 17.00 -11.61
N ALA A 56 -7.21 16.48 -11.59
CA ALA A 56 -8.31 17.03 -12.35
C ALA A 56 -8.86 18.36 -11.82
N LEU A 57 -8.48 18.73 -10.60
CA LEU A 57 -9.00 19.87 -9.85
C LEU A 57 -7.87 20.79 -9.35
N PRO A 58 -6.98 21.27 -10.25
CA PRO A 58 -5.80 22.03 -9.85
C PRO A 58 -6.13 23.37 -9.19
N ASP A 59 -7.31 23.92 -9.47
CA ASP A 59 -7.75 25.24 -9.00
C ASP A 59 -8.33 25.22 -7.57
N TYR A 60 -8.60 24.02 -7.02
CA TYR A 60 -9.08 23.87 -5.65
C TYR A 60 -7.93 24.05 -4.65
N TYR A 61 -8.28 24.48 -3.44
CA TYR A 61 -7.29 24.56 -2.37
C TYR A 61 -6.83 23.15 -1.98
N GLN A 62 -5.59 22.82 -2.30
CA GLN A 62 -4.99 21.52 -2.05
C GLN A 62 -3.53 21.63 -1.62
N GLU A 63 -3.11 20.66 -0.83
CA GLU A 63 -1.73 20.48 -0.37
C GLU A 63 -1.35 19.02 -0.62
N VAL A 64 -0.36 18.82 -1.50
CA VAL A 64 0.16 17.50 -1.83
C VAL A 64 1.68 17.54 -1.65
N ASP A 65 2.17 16.77 -0.68
CA ASP A 65 3.60 16.63 -0.41
C ASP A 65 3.93 15.14 -0.26
N HIS A 66 4.57 14.58 -1.28
CA HIS A 66 4.96 13.17 -1.28
C HIS A 66 6.03 12.85 -0.23
N ALA A 67 6.95 13.79 0.07
CA ALA A 67 8.02 13.56 1.02
C ALA A 67 7.49 13.48 2.46
N HIS A 68 6.46 14.28 2.76
CA HIS A 68 5.80 14.30 4.07
C HIS A 68 4.50 13.49 4.10
N ARG A 69 4.16 12.77 3.01
CA ARG A 69 2.92 11.99 2.86
C ARG A 69 1.66 12.79 3.19
N VAL A 70 1.56 14.00 2.64
CA VAL A 70 0.38 14.86 2.75
C VAL A 70 -0.42 14.80 1.46
N ALA A 71 -1.74 14.61 1.58
CA ALA A 71 -2.67 14.71 0.46
C ALA A 71 -4.01 15.23 0.95
N ARG A 72 -4.18 16.55 0.87
CA ARG A 72 -5.31 17.26 1.43
C ARG A 72 -5.93 18.19 0.41
N MET A 73 -7.25 18.33 0.47
CA MET A 73 -8.00 19.25 -0.38
C MET A 73 -9.24 19.70 0.38
N ALA A 74 -9.67 20.94 0.18
CA ALA A 74 -10.94 21.44 0.68
C ALA A 74 -11.80 21.91 -0.49
N VAL A 75 -13.08 21.57 -0.42
CA VAL A 75 -14.13 21.99 -1.34
C VAL A 75 -15.15 22.73 -0.51
N SER A 76 -15.24 24.05 -0.68
CA SER A 76 -16.24 24.83 0.04
C SER A 76 -17.66 24.51 -0.45
N PRO A 77 -18.70 24.77 0.35
CA PRO A 77 -20.08 24.61 -0.10
C PRO A 77 -20.42 25.38 -1.37
N ASP A 78 -19.78 26.54 -1.57
CA ASP A 78 -20.01 27.40 -2.72
C ASP A 78 -19.37 26.83 -4.00
N GLU A 79 -18.32 26.01 -3.87
CA GLU A 79 -17.62 25.33 -4.98
C GLU A 79 -18.12 23.90 -5.24
N LEU A 80 -19.04 23.39 -4.40
CA LEU A 80 -19.49 22.01 -4.46
C LEU A 80 -20.15 21.65 -5.79
N ALA A 81 -20.95 22.56 -6.34
CA ALA A 81 -21.65 22.31 -7.60
C ALA A 81 -20.66 22.09 -8.76
N GLU A 82 -19.58 22.87 -8.83
CA GLU A 82 -18.51 22.70 -9.82
C GLU A 82 -17.73 21.40 -9.59
N PHE A 83 -17.46 21.06 -8.33
CA PHE A 83 -16.79 19.82 -7.95
C PHE A 83 -17.61 18.59 -8.36
N VAL A 84 -18.90 18.57 -8.04
CA VAL A 84 -19.82 17.49 -8.40
C VAL A 84 -20.01 17.39 -9.92
N ALA A 85 -20.00 18.52 -10.64
CA ALA A 85 -20.02 18.51 -12.10
C ALA A 85 -18.80 17.79 -12.69
N VAL A 86 -17.61 17.95 -12.08
CA VAL A 86 -16.40 17.21 -12.48
C VAL A 86 -16.53 15.72 -12.18
N LEU A 87 -17.02 15.34 -11.00
CA LEU A 87 -17.27 13.93 -10.64
C LEU A 87 -18.30 13.24 -11.56
N ARG A 88 -19.29 14.01 -12.03
CA ARG A 88 -20.37 13.53 -12.89
C ARG A 88 -20.10 13.73 -14.39
N ASP A 89 -18.93 14.23 -14.76
CA ASP A 89 -18.55 14.38 -16.16
C ASP A 89 -18.46 12.99 -16.83
N PRO A 90 -19.25 12.69 -17.87
CA PRO A 90 -19.28 11.36 -18.47
C PRO A 90 -17.93 10.92 -19.05
N ALA A 91 -17.12 11.85 -19.56
CA ALA A 91 -15.82 11.52 -20.12
C ALA A 91 -14.84 11.11 -19.03
N ARG A 92 -14.86 11.80 -17.88
CA ARG A 92 -14.07 11.43 -16.70
C ARG A 92 -14.53 10.14 -16.06
N GLN A 93 -15.84 9.93 -15.92
CA GLN A 93 -16.37 8.67 -15.39
C GLN A 93 -15.93 7.46 -16.22
N GLU A 94 -15.95 7.58 -17.56
CA GLU A 94 -15.44 6.52 -18.42
C GLU A 94 -13.92 6.38 -18.31
N ALA A 95 -13.17 7.48 -18.26
CA ALA A 95 -11.71 7.46 -18.15
C ALA A 95 -11.23 6.85 -16.82
N TRP A 96 -11.94 7.08 -15.72
CA TRP A 96 -11.59 6.60 -14.38
C TRP A 96 -12.22 5.26 -14.03
N ARG A 97 -13.13 4.74 -14.87
CA ARG A 97 -13.94 3.54 -14.60
C ARG A 97 -13.15 2.36 -14.05
N SER A 98 -11.91 2.17 -14.50
CA SER A 98 -11.07 1.04 -14.09
C SER A 98 -10.57 1.12 -12.65
N ILE A 99 -10.66 2.29 -12.00
CA ILE A 99 -10.21 2.53 -10.63
C ILE A 99 -11.28 3.13 -9.71
N SER A 100 -12.48 3.45 -10.22
CA SER A 100 -13.55 4.19 -9.51
C SER A 100 -14.31 3.33 -8.50
N PHE A 101 -13.70 3.02 -7.36
CA PHE A 101 -14.37 2.42 -6.20
C PHE A 101 -14.89 3.51 -5.26
N GLY A 102 -13.98 4.23 -4.60
CA GLY A 102 -14.30 5.36 -3.74
C GLY A 102 -14.86 6.57 -4.50
N LEU A 103 -14.42 6.82 -5.74
CA LEU A 103 -14.93 7.91 -6.57
C LEU A 103 -16.42 7.72 -6.92
N ALA A 104 -16.84 6.48 -7.16
CA ALA A 104 -18.24 6.17 -7.41
C ALA A 104 -19.08 6.42 -6.15
N GLU A 105 -18.61 5.94 -4.99
CA GLU A 105 -19.25 6.18 -3.70
C GLU A 105 -19.35 7.68 -3.37
N LEU A 106 -18.27 8.43 -3.60
CA LEU A 106 -18.24 9.89 -3.42
C LEU A 106 -19.24 10.60 -4.34
N THR A 107 -19.34 10.17 -5.61
CA THR A 107 -20.27 10.73 -6.59
C THR A 107 -21.73 10.51 -6.20
N ASP A 108 -22.04 9.32 -5.67
CA ASP A 108 -23.37 8.95 -5.20
C ASP A 108 -23.74 9.66 -3.89
N ALA A 109 -22.76 9.86 -3.02
CA ALA A 109 -22.95 10.48 -1.72
C ALA A 109 -23.19 12.00 -1.81
N LEU A 110 -22.62 12.67 -2.81
CA LEU A 110 -22.72 14.13 -2.92
C LEU A 110 -23.98 14.56 -3.66
N PRO A 111 -24.77 15.50 -3.09
CA PRO A 111 -25.94 16.04 -3.75
C PRO A 111 -25.54 16.89 -4.96
N ALA A 112 -26.31 16.81 -6.05
CA ALA A 112 -26.16 17.76 -7.16
C ALA A 112 -26.80 19.10 -6.78
N ASP A 113 -26.20 20.19 -7.27
CA ASP A 113 -26.80 21.51 -7.35
C ASP A 113 -27.27 22.10 -5.99
N CYS A 114 -26.59 21.78 -4.89
CA CYS A 114 -26.85 22.40 -3.59
C CYS A 114 -25.56 22.78 -2.85
N ASP A 115 -25.65 23.80 -1.99
CA ASP A 115 -24.56 24.32 -1.15
C ASP A 115 -24.71 23.81 0.30
N LEU A 116 -25.28 22.62 0.48
CA LEU A 116 -25.61 22.08 1.81
C LEU A 116 -24.42 21.47 2.53
N VAL A 117 -23.33 21.16 1.82
CA VAL A 117 -22.16 20.51 2.39
C VAL A 117 -20.85 21.09 1.85
N GLY A 118 -19.81 21.09 2.68
CA GLY A 118 -18.41 21.20 2.23
C GLY A 118 -17.73 19.83 2.31
N VAL A 119 -16.66 19.63 1.54
CA VAL A 119 -15.92 18.36 1.52
C VAL A 119 -14.46 18.62 1.86
N VAL A 120 -13.92 17.85 2.80
CA VAL A 120 -12.51 17.92 3.18
C VAL A 120 -11.86 16.56 2.99
N PHE A 121 -10.77 16.54 2.26
CA PHE A 121 -9.95 15.36 2.01
C PHE A 121 -8.73 15.39 2.91
N THR A 122 -8.42 14.26 3.53
CA THR A 122 -7.20 14.07 4.32
C THR A 122 -6.65 12.67 4.12
N GLU A 123 -5.34 12.52 4.22
CA GLU A 123 -4.65 11.24 4.16
C GLU A 123 -5.08 10.24 5.25
N GLU A 124 -4.99 8.94 4.94
CA GLU A 124 -5.09 7.85 5.92
C GLU A 124 -3.94 7.91 6.95
N SER A 125 -4.07 7.19 8.08
CA SER A 125 -2.96 7.11 9.02
C SER A 125 -1.77 6.34 8.44
N ASP A 126 -0.56 6.63 8.88
CA ASP A 126 0.66 5.90 8.49
C ASP A 126 0.70 4.46 9.05
N ASP A 127 -0.36 3.99 9.71
CA ASP A 127 -0.35 2.71 10.40
C ASP A 127 -0.16 1.51 9.45
N TRP A 128 -0.52 1.68 8.18
CA TRP A 128 -0.29 0.67 7.14
C TRP A 128 1.20 0.43 6.86
N LEU A 129 2.10 1.37 7.20
CA LEU A 129 3.55 1.19 7.10
C LEU A 129 4.08 0.15 8.09
N TRP A 130 3.33 -0.17 9.14
CA TRP A 130 3.71 -1.18 10.13
C TRP A 130 3.45 -2.62 9.68
N ALA A 131 2.83 -2.82 8.52
CA ALA A 131 2.71 -4.15 7.93
C ALA A 131 4.10 -4.74 7.66
N GLU A 132 4.30 -6.03 7.92
CA GLU A 132 5.59 -6.68 7.67
C GLU A 132 5.95 -6.55 6.17
N PRO A 133 7.16 -6.03 5.85
CA PRO A 133 7.60 -5.94 4.47
C PRO A 133 7.62 -7.31 3.79
N VAL A 134 6.76 -7.49 2.80
CA VAL A 134 6.69 -8.66 1.92
C VAL A 134 7.32 -8.34 0.58
N SER A 135 7.95 -9.34 -0.04
CA SER A 135 8.40 -9.21 -1.43
C SER A 135 7.29 -9.70 -2.33
N GLU A 136 7.02 -9.03 -3.44
CA GLU A 136 5.77 -9.21 -4.17
C GLU A 136 5.95 -9.08 -5.67
N LEU A 137 5.06 -9.74 -6.40
CA LEU A 137 4.82 -9.51 -7.81
C LEU A 137 3.35 -9.15 -8.00
N VAL A 138 3.10 -7.98 -8.56
CA VAL A 138 1.78 -7.39 -8.73
C VAL A 138 1.47 -7.23 -10.21
N ALA A 139 0.31 -7.70 -10.65
CA ALA A 139 -0.22 -7.52 -11.99
C ALA A 139 -1.25 -6.38 -12.04
N ILE A 140 -0.98 -5.39 -12.88
CA ILE A 140 -1.84 -4.21 -13.08
C ILE A 140 -2.37 -4.27 -14.52
N ARG A 141 -3.70 -4.19 -14.69
CA ARG A 141 -4.31 -4.20 -16.04
C ARG A 141 -3.81 -3.02 -16.89
N PRO A 142 -3.70 -3.17 -18.22
CA PRO A 142 -3.22 -2.11 -19.11
C PRO A 142 -3.93 -0.77 -18.93
N GLU A 143 -5.26 -0.78 -18.83
CA GLU A 143 -6.06 0.44 -18.72
C GLU A 143 -5.88 1.13 -17.37
N VAL A 144 -5.67 0.35 -16.29
CA VAL A 144 -5.34 0.88 -14.97
C VAL A 144 -3.92 1.45 -14.98
N PHE A 145 -2.97 0.73 -15.57
CA PHE A 145 -1.59 1.18 -15.68
C PHE A 145 -1.49 2.47 -16.49
N ALA A 146 -2.16 2.57 -17.64
CA ALA A 146 -2.15 3.78 -18.46
C ALA A 146 -2.64 5.02 -17.69
N LEU A 147 -3.61 4.83 -16.78
CA LEU A 147 -4.12 5.90 -15.93
C LEU A 147 -3.15 6.25 -14.78
N LEU A 148 -2.51 5.24 -14.17
CA LEU A 148 -1.71 5.42 -12.96
C LEU A 148 -0.19 5.56 -13.20
N GLU A 149 0.29 5.28 -14.40
CA GLU A 149 1.72 5.28 -14.76
C GLU A 149 2.42 6.58 -14.38
N PRO A 150 1.88 7.79 -14.66
CA PRO A 150 2.54 9.03 -14.27
C PRO A 150 2.78 9.11 -12.76
N HIS A 151 1.81 8.66 -11.96
CA HIS A 151 1.90 8.66 -10.50
C HIS A 151 2.83 7.57 -9.96
N LEU A 152 2.80 6.37 -10.55
CA LEU A 152 3.73 5.28 -10.21
C LEU A 152 5.18 5.73 -10.45
N ARG A 153 5.46 6.34 -11.60
CA ARG A 153 6.79 6.85 -11.93
C ARG A 153 7.22 8.00 -11.02
N ALA A 154 6.32 8.94 -10.71
CA ALA A 154 6.62 10.03 -9.78
C ALA A 154 7.01 9.51 -8.38
N LEU A 155 6.35 8.46 -7.87
CA LEU A 155 6.70 7.85 -6.57
C LEU A 155 8.04 7.10 -6.63
N MET A 156 8.35 6.45 -7.76
CA MET A 156 9.67 5.85 -7.98
C MET A 156 10.78 6.89 -7.99
N GLU A 157 10.57 8.02 -8.67
CA GLU A 157 11.53 9.12 -8.74
C GLU A 157 11.73 9.79 -7.37
N ALA A 158 10.67 9.92 -6.58
CA ALA A 158 10.72 10.42 -5.22
C ALA A 158 11.34 9.42 -4.22
N GLY A 159 11.47 8.15 -4.59
CA GLY A 159 11.95 7.08 -3.70
C GLY A 159 10.95 6.66 -2.63
N ASP A 160 9.67 7.05 -2.74
CA ASP A 160 8.61 6.62 -1.81
C ASP A 160 8.03 5.26 -2.23
N PHE A 161 8.83 4.22 -1.99
CA PHE A 161 8.48 2.86 -2.41
C PHE A 161 7.32 2.26 -1.61
N ALA A 162 7.10 2.71 -0.37
CA ALA A 162 5.95 2.29 0.40
C ALA A 162 4.65 2.82 -0.24
N ALA A 163 4.60 4.09 -0.61
CA ALA A 163 3.44 4.65 -1.30
C ALA A 163 3.27 4.07 -2.71
N LEU A 164 4.37 3.74 -3.40
CA LEU A 164 4.35 3.03 -4.68
C LEU A 164 3.69 1.66 -4.56
N ALA A 165 4.13 0.85 -3.59
CA ALA A 165 3.56 -0.48 -3.33
C ALA A 165 2.06 -0.37 -3.05
N ARG A 166 1.67 0.55 -2.16
CA ARG A 166 0.26 0.84 -1.86
C ARG A 166 -0.54 1.25 -3.10
N LEU A 167 0.02 2.09 -3.98
CA LEU A 167 -0.63 2.49 -5.24
C LEU A 167 -0.82 1.30 -6.19
N ALA A 168 0.19 0.46 -6.34
CA ALA A 168 0.13 -0.71 -7.20
C ALA A 168 -0.86 -1.77 -6.67
N GLU A 169 -0.82 -2.06 -5.36
CA GLU A 169 -1.66 -3.06 -4.70
C GLU A 169 -3.14 -2.68 -4.69
N ASP A 170 -3.46 -1.42 -4.37
CA ASP A 170 -4.85 -0.92 -4.33
C ASP A 170 -5.60 -1.13 -5.66
N HIS A 171 -4.86 -1.16 -6.78
CA HIS A 171 -5.43 -1.18 -8.13
C HIS A 171 -4.98 -2.40 -8.96
N CYS A 172 -4.46 -3.44 -8.30
CA CYS A 172 -4.02 -4.66 -9.00
C CYS A 172 -5.18 -5.62 -9.32
N GLU A 173 -5.00 -6.45 -10.36
CA GLU A 173 -5.88 -7.59 -10.59
C GLU A 173 -5.42 -8.84 -9.81
N GLY A 174 -4.12 -8.93 -9.52
CA GLY A 174 -3.59 -10.02 -8.72
C GLY A 174 -2.20 -9.72 -8.18
N CYS A 175 -1.92 -10.26 -6.99
CA CYS A 175 -0.62 -10.20 -6.33
C CYS A 175 -0.18 -11.61 -5.94
N VAL A 176 1.12 -11.87 -5.96
CA VAL A 176 1.74 -13.01 -5.27
C VAL A 176 2.80 -12.51 -4.31
N GLU A 177 2.60 -12.87 -3.03
CA GLU A 177 3.53 -12.57 -1.94
C GLU A 177 4.58 -13.68 -1.79
N PHE A 178 5.81 -13.27 -1.50
CA PHE A 178 6.94 -14.14 -1.27
C PHE A 178 7.50 -13.91 0.13
N SER A 179 7.69 -15.01 0.87
CA SER A 179 8.53 -14.97 2.07
C SER A 179 9.98 -14.60 1.69
N PRO A 180 10.79 -14.09 2.65
CA PRO A 180 12.18 -13.73 2.40
C PRO A 180 13.06 -14.86 1.84
N HIS A 181 12.70 -16.12 2.13
CA HIS A 181 13.37 -17.29 1.57
C HIS A 181 12.96 -17.54 0.12
N GLN A 182 11.67 -17.50 -0.18
CA GLN A 182 11.15 -17.69 -1.53
C GLN A 182 11.68 -16.64 -2.50
N TRP A 183 11.69 -15.37 -2.07
CA TRP A 183 12.26 -14.29 -2.85
C TRP A 183 13.75 -14.50 -3.12
N SER A 184 14.51 -14.91 -2.10
CA SER A 184 15.94 -15.18 -2.25
C SER A 184 16.22 -16.32 -3.23
N GLU A 185 15.42 -17.39 -3.19
CA GLU A 185 15.55 -18.49 -4.14
C GLU A 185 15.13 -18.07 -5.55
N LEU A 186 14.06 -17.28 -5.71
CA LEU A 186 13.66 -16.72 -7.01
C LEU A 186 14.80 -15.89 -7.63
N MET A 187 15.43 -15.00 -6.85
CA MET A 187 16.55 -14.18 -7.31
C MET A 187 17.76 -15.03 -7.70
N LYS A 188 18.08 -16.06 -6.91
CA LYS A 188 19.17 -17.00 -7.21
C LYS A 188 18.88 -17.78 -8.50
N GLN A 189 17.69 -18.34 -8.65
CA GLN A 189 17.30 -19.09 -9.85
C GLN A 189 17.26 -18.20 -11.08
N SER A 190 16.83 -16.95 -10.93
CA SER A 190 16.90 -15.95 -12.00
C SER A 190 18.34 -15.70 -12.42
N ALA A 191 19.25 -15.47 -11.47
CA ALA A 191 20.67 -15.29 -11.78
C ALA A 191 21.32 -16.50 -12.49
N GLU A 192 20.91 -17.72 -12.13
CA GLU A 192 21.48 -18.95 -12.69
C GLU A 192 20.86 -19.35 -14.05
N ARG A 193 19.57 -19.07 -14.26
CA ARG A 193 18.80 -19.64 -15.38
C ARG A 193 18.32 -18.60 -16.39
N VAL A 194 17.95 -17.41 -15.94
CA VAL A 194 17.41 -16.31 -16.77
C VAL A 194 17.90 -14.96 -16.23
N PRO A 195 19.20 -14.65 -16.41
CA PRO A 195 19.82 -13.47 -15.81
C PRO A 195 19.20 -12.14 -16.30
N GLU A 196 18.49 -12.16 -17.42
CA GLU A 196 17.75 -11.01 -17.98
C GLU A 196 16.60 -10.53 -17.06
N LEU A 197 16.12 -11.37 -16.13
CA LEU A 197 15.11 -10.96 -15.14
C LEU A 197 15.66 -10.05 -14.05
N LEU A 198 16.96 -10.12 -13.75
CA LEU A 198 17.57 -9.32 -12.69
C LEU A 198 17.41 -7.80 -12.90
N PRO A 199 17.69 -7.22 -14.09
CA PRO A 199 17.42 -5.80 -14.33
C PRO A 199 15.93 -5.46 -14.26
N VAL A 200 15.02 -6.37 -14.63
CA VAL A 200 13.57 -6.15 -14.52
C VAL A 200 13.17 -5.97 -13.05
N TYR A 201 13.63 -6.86 -12.16
CA TYR A 201 13.39 -6.72 -10.71
C TYR A 201 13.97 -5.42 -10.15
N GLN A 202 15.14 -5.01 -10.64
CA GLN A 202 15.79 -3.76 -10.22
C GLN A 202 15.03 -2.51 -10.70
N GLN A 203 14.46 -2.57 -11.91
CA GLN A 203 13.62 -1.50 -12.46
C GLN A 203 12.28 -1.39 -11.73
N ARG A 204 11.81 -2.47 -11.06
CA ARG A 204 10.58 -2.55 -10.26
C ARG A 204 9.27 -2.40 -11.02
N LEU A 205 9.24 -1.68 -12.13
CA LEU A 205 8.04 -1.44 -12.91
C LEU A 205 8.30 -1.74 -14.38
N SER A 206 7.45 -2.54 -14.98
CA SER A 206 7.48 -2.88 -16.41
C SER A 206 6.11 -2.64 -17.04
N GLY A 207 6.12 -2.22 -18.30
CA GLY A 207 4.91 -1.91 -19.05
C GLY A 207 4.22 -3.17 -19.60
N PRO A 208 2.94 -3.06 -20.03
CA PRO A 208 2.19 -4.13 -20.70
C PRO A 208 2.93 -4.80 -21.86
N GLU A 209 3.74 -4.03 -22.60
CA GLU A 209 4.50 -4.48 -23.76
C GLU A 209 5.56 -5.53 -23.42
N ASP A 210 6.09 -5.51 -22.20
CA ASP A 210 7.10 -6.45 -21.72
C ASP A 210 6.49 -7.69 -21.07
N TYR A 211 5.16 -7.70 -20.87
CA TYR A 211 4.48 -8.73 -20.10
C TYR A 211 4.81 -10.15 -20.56
N THR A 212 4.66 -10.42 -21.87
CA THR A 212 4.82 -11.77 -22.42
C THR A 212 6.24 -12.28 -22.25
N SER A 213 7.25 -11.45 -22.49
CA SER A 213 8.66 -11.85 -22.37
C SER A 213 9.04 -12.09 -20.91
N ILE A 214 8.58 -11.23 -20.00
CA ILE A 214 8.81 -11.39 -18.56
C ILE A 214 8.11 -12.64 -18.03
N LEU A 215 6.88 -12.91 -18.47
CA LEU A 215 6.12 -14.08 -18.06
C LEU A 215 6.78 -15.39 -18.52
N GLU A 216 7.23 -15.46 -19.77
CA GLU A 216 7.97 -16.61 -20.30
C GLU A 216 9.25 -16.85 -19.48
N ALA A 217 9.99 -15.78 -19.19
CA ALA A 217 11.18 -15.81 -18.34
C ALA A 217 10.86 -16.31 -16.91
N LEU A 218 9.78 -15.81 -16.30
CA LEU A 218 9.31 -16.27 -14.98
C LEU A 218 8.92 -17.75 -15.00
N GLY A 219 8.34 -18.25 -16.10
CA GLY A 219 8.02 -19.67 -16.28
C GLY A 219 9.24 -20.58 -16.22
N HIS A 220 10.42 -20.08 -16.59
CA HIS A 220 11.66 -20.84 -16.44
C HIS A 220 12.15 -20.90 -14.99
N VAL A 221 11.80 -19.98 -14.11
CA VAL A 221 12.26 -19.95 -12.71
C VAL A 221 11.17 -20.30 -11.69
N ALA A 222 9.94 -20.51 -12.14
CA ALA A 222 8.84 -20.94 -11.29
C ALA A 222 9.10 -22.36 -10.74
N ASP A 223 9.35 -22.44 -9.43
CA ASP A 223 9.44 -23.72 -8.72
C ASP A 223 8.09 -24.06 -8.06
N PRO A 224 7.42 -25.15 -8.47
CA PRO A 224 6.10 -25.54 -7.95
C PRO A 224 6.06 -25.83 -6.45
N ARG A 225 7.21 -26.01 -5.79
CA ARG A 225 7.31 -26.48 -4.39
C ARG A 225 7.19 -25.38 -3.33
N PHE A 226 7.24 -24.10 -3.72
CA PHE A 226 7.39 -22.99 -2.78
C PHE A 226 6.16 -22.07 -2.75
N GLN A 227 5.01 -22.54 -2.26
CA GLN A 227 3.76 -21.77 -2.36
C GLN A 227 3.66 -20.56 -1.41
N PRO A 228 3.03 -19.43 -1.81
CA PRO A 228 2.02 -19.29 -2.88
C PRO A 228 2.68 -19.35 -4.27
N SER A 229 2.38 -20.40 -5.05
CA SER A 229 3.25 -20.78 -6.17
C SER A 229 3.12 -19.74 -7.27
N LEU A 230 4.24 -19.07 -7.58
CA LEU A 230 4.43 -18.32 -8.82
C LEU A 230 3.85 -19.10 -10.02
N ASP A 231 4.04 -20.41 -10.09
CA ASP A 231 3.43 -21.29 -11.11
C ASP A 231 1.88 -21.23 -11.16
N ALA A 232 1.18 -21.15 -10.03
CA ALA A 232 -0.28 -20.96 -10.03
C ALA A 232 -0.67 -19.56 -10.50
N TRP A 233 0.04 -18.53 -10.05
CA TRP A 233 -0.19 -17.16 -10.49
C TRP A 233 0.04 -17.01 -12.00
N LEU A 234 1.14 -17.55 -12.52
CA LEU A 234 1.48 -17.59 -13.94
C LEU A 234 0.38 -18.30 -14.74
N ARG A 235 -0.14 -19.44 -14.27
CA ARG A 235 -1.24 -20.15 -14.94
C ARG A 235 -2.51 -19.30 -15.05
N VAL A 236 -2.84 -18.53 -14.01
CA VAL A 236 -4.04 -17.67 -14.01
C VAL A 236 -3.86 -16.46 -14.93
N HIS A 237 -2.66 -15.88 -14.99
CA HIS A 237 -2.44 -14.59 -15.67
C HIS A 237 -1.96 -14.77 -17.12
N SER A 238 -1.34 -15.90 -17.45
CA SER A 238 -0.62 -16.12 -18.72
C SER A 238 -1.38 -15.90 -20.02
N GLY A 239 -2.70 -16.00 -20.01
CA GLY A 239 -3.55 -15.84 -21.19
C GLY A 239 -4.65 -14.80 -21.02
N THR A 240 -4.66 -14.03 -19.94
CA THR A 240 -5.80 -13.19 -19.58
C THR A 240 -5.67 -11.78 -20.16
N ALA A 241 -4.52 -11.13 -19.96
CA ALA A 241 -4.21 -9.81 -20.49
C ALA A 241 -2.69 -9.60 -20.54
N GLN A 242 -2.24 -8.51 -21.19
CA GLN A 242 -0.84 -8.08 -21.15
C GLN A 242 -0.62 -7.12 -19.98
N TYR A 243 -0.35 -7.64 -18.79
CA TYR A 243 -0.27 -6.81 -17.58
C TYR A 243 0.99 -5.97 -17.52
N ALA A 244 0.87 -4.75 -16.99
CA ALA A 244 2.03 -4.12 -16.37
C ALA A 244 2.39 -4.88 -15.09
N LEU A 245 3.69 -5.03 -14.81
CA LEU A 245 4.16 -5.75 -13.63
C LEU A 245 4.94 -4.83 -12.70
N TYR A 246 4.56 -4.84 -11.43
CA TYR A 246 5.32 -4.23 -10.35
C TYR A 246 5.98 -5.31 -9.49
N PHE A 247 7.27 -5.12 -9.21
CA PHE A 247 8.12 -6.01 -8.44
C PHE A 247 8.59 -5.29 -7.18
N ARG A 248 8.24 -5.85 -6.04
CA ARG A 248 8.62 -5.32 -4.73
C ARG A 248 9.67 -6.21 -4.08
N ASP A 249 10.81 -5.61 -3.74
CA ASP A 249 11.84 -6.26 -2.92
C ASP A 249 11.90 -5.58 -1.55
N ALA A 250 11.28 -6.21 -0.56
CA ALA A 250 11.26 -5.73 0.81
C ALA A 250 12.65 -5.55 1.43
N LYS A 251 13.65 -6.35 1.03
CA LYS A 251 15.02 -6.21 1.56
C LYS A 251 15.71 -4.99 0.96
N LEU A 252 15.47 -4.72 -0.33
CA LEU A 252 15.99 -3.54 -0.98
C LEU A 252 15.37 -2.28 -0.38
N GLU A 253 14.05 -2.25 -0.19
CA GLU A 253 13.34 -1.14 0.45
C GLU A 253 13.89 -0.84 1.84
N ARG A 254 14.07 -1.86 2.70
CA ARG A 254 14.66 -1.66 4.04
C ARG A 254 16.05 -1.05 3.97
N ARG A 255 16.91 -1.54 3.07
CA ARG A 255 18.28 -1.00 2.91
C ARG A 255 18.27 0.44 2.42
N GLU A 256 17.35 0.79 1.54
CA GLU A 256 17.22 2.16 1.02
C GLU A 256 16.63 3.09 2.08
N ILE A 257 15.69 2.62 2.90
CA ILE A 257 15.20 3.35 4.07
C ILE A 257 16.34 3.61 5.05
N GLU A 258 17.07 2.56 5.45
CA GLU A 258 18.22 2.65 6.36
C GLU A 258 19.36 3.53 5.80
N GLY A 259 19.56 3.50 4.48
CA GLY A 259 20.62 4.23 3.78
C GLY A 259 20.26 5.66 3.35
N SER A 260 18.97 5.99 3.22
CA SER A 260 18.48 7.31 2.77
C SER A 260 18.48 8.35 3.88
N GLY A 261 18.44 7.93 5.15
CA GLY A 261 18.32 8.83 6.29
C GLY A 261 16.98 9.55 6.39
N LEU A 262 16.00 9.23 5.52
CA LEU A 262 14.65 9.80 5.53
C LEU A 262 13.80 9.25 6.69
N ILE A 263 14.09 8.01 7.12
CA ILE A 263 13.43 7.33 8.25
C ILE A 263 14.48 6.44 8.91
N ARG A 264 14.79 6.62 10.20
CA ARG A 264 15.54 5.59 10.94
C ARG A 264 14.55 4.57 11.47
N LEU A 265 14.72 3.28 11.14
CA LEU A 265 13.89 2.20 11.70
C LEU A 265 13.92 2.18 13.25
N SER A 266 14.99 2.69 13.87
CA SER A 266 15.09 2.90 15.32
C SER A 266 14.13 3.96 15.88
N GLU A 267 13.72 4.95 15.06
CA GLU A 267 12.72 5.96 15.42
C GLU A 267 11.29 5.43 15.28
N LEU A 268 11.13 4.32 14.55
CA LEU A 268 9.88 3.59 14.38
C LEU A 268 9.71 2.43 15.39
N GLY A 269 10.65 2.18 16.30
CA GLY A 269 10.50 1.14 17.33
C GLY A 269 10.48 -0.30 16.81
N ILE A 270 10.86 -0.53 15.54
CA ILE A 270 11.07 -1.87 14.99
C ILE A 270 12.47 -2.31 15.38
N GLU A 271 12.62 -2.87 16.57
CA GLU A 271 13.88 -3.51 16.97
C GLU A 271 14.08 -4.84 16.23
N ASP A 272 15.30 -5.04 15.73
CA ASP A 272 15.77 -6.26 15.06
C ASP A 272 15.39 -7.55 15.81
N ALA A 273 14.36 -8.25 15.35
CA ALA A 273 14.06 -9.60 15.82
C ALA A 273 15.09 -10.67 15.38
N VAL A 274 16.20 -10.28 14.75
CA VAL A 274 17.19 -11.22 14.19
C VAL A 274 18.64 -10.91 14.59
N THR A 275 18.91 -10.32 15.75
CA THR A 275 20.26 -10.51 16.37
C THR A 275 20.31 -10.33 17.89
N GLN A 276 19.72 -11.25 18.66
CA GLN A 276 20.22 -11.55 20.00
C GLN A 276 20.73 -12.98 20.07
N ARG A 277 21.98 -13.19 19.64
CA ARG A 277 22.81 -14.22 20.29
C ARG A 277 23.07 -13.75 21.72
N LEU A 278 22.30 -14.27 22.66
CA LEU A 278 22.59 -14.13 24.09
C LEU A 278 24.08 -14.44 24.36
N PRO A 279 24.82 -13.58 25.06
CA PRO A 279 26.17 -13.90 25.46
C PRO A 279 26.15 -15.06 26.47
N LYS A 280 26.97 -16.08 26.21
CA LYS A 280 27.31 -17.13 27.17
C LYS A 280 27.88 -16.48 28.43
N VAL A 281 27.10 -16.45 29.51
CA VAL A 281 27.62 -16.17 30.85
C VAL A 281 28.34 -17.41 31.36
N SER A 282 29.65 -17.30 31.55
CA SER A 282 30.50 -18.34 32.12
C SER A 282 30.52 -18.23 33.65
N GLY A 283 30.16 -19.32 34.34
CA GLY A 283 30.38 -19.59 35.77
C GLY A 283 29.41 -18.86 36.71
N GLY A 284 28.65 -19.49 37.61
CA GLY A 284 28.69 -20.82 38.19
C GLY A 284 28.61 -20.68 39.71
N VAL A 285 27.44 -20.88 40.32
CA VAL A 285 27.30 -21.33 41.71
C VAL A 285 26.09 -22.26 41.82
N GLN A 286 26.34 -23.38 42.49
CA GLN A 286 25.53 -24.58 42.68
C GLN A 286 24.42 -24.44 43.74
N GLN A 287 23.48 -25.40 43.66
CA GLN A 287 22.57 -25.96 44.69
C GLN A 287 21.30 -25.16 45.03
N ALA A 288 20.13 -25.77 45.24
CA ALA A 288 19.67 -27.17 45.24
C ALA A 288 18.12 -27.21 45.13
N PRO A 289 17.48 -28.37 44.92
CA PRO A 289 16.18 -28.50 44.24
C PRO A 289 14.97 -28.62 45.18
N LEU A 290 13.79 -28.18 44.73
CA LEU A 290 12.51 -28.51 45.37
C LEU A 290 11.58 -29.26 44.39
N ALA A 291 11.47 -30.56 44.66
CA ALA A 291 10.40 -31.52 44.41
C ALA A 291 9.52 -31.43 43.14
N ARG A 292 9.64 -32.47 42.29
CA ARG A 292 8.65 -32.85 41.26
C ARG A 292 7.44 -33.56 41.91
N PRO A 293 6.20 -33.31 41.44
CA PRO A 293 5.15 -34.33 41.46
C PRO A 293 5.33 -35.33 40.29
N PRO A 294 4.95 -36.60 40.46
CA PRO A 294 5.26 -37.68 39.51
C PRO A 294 4.39 -37.64 38.25
N ARG A 295 5.03 -37.93 37.10
CA ARG A 295 4.37 -38.29 35.84
C ARG A 295 3.85 -39.73 35.95
N ALA A 296 2.57 -39.94 35.67
CA ALA A 296 2.07 -41.27 35.30
C ALA A 296 2.60 -41.62 33.90
N GLY A 297 3.30 -42.76 33.82
CA GLY A 297 3.99 -43.25 32.64
C GLY A 297 3.08 -43.91 31.61
N LYS A 298 3.61 -43.97 30.38
CA LYS A 298 3.10 -44.67 29.21
C LYS A 298 3.06 -46.21 29.39
N PRO A 299 2.33 -46.93 28.53
CA PRO A 299 2.03 -48.35 28.68
C PRO A 299 3.10 -49.28 28.08
N SER A 300 3.21 -50.49 28.64
CA SER A 300 3.75 -51.73 28.06
C SER A 300 3.36 -52.88 29.01
N GLY A 301 2.49 -53.81 28.62
CA GLY A 301 2.85 -55.20 28.19
C GLY A 301 3.39 -56.01 29.39
N ASP A 302 2.89 -57.17 29.81
CA ASP A 302 2.20 -58.28 29.12
C ASP A 302 1.66 -59.27 30.20
N PRO A 303 0.99 -60.39 29.84
CA PRO A 303 0.12 -61.18 30.72
C PRO A 303 0.84 -62.30 31.47
N GLU A 304 0.31 -62.71 32.64
CA GLU A 304 0.33 -64.08 33.19
C GLU A 304 -0.37 -64.11 34.57
N GLY A 305 -1.27 -65.08 34.77
CA GLY A 305 -1.90 -65.39 36.07
C GLY A 305 -3.42 -65.48 36.03
#